data_AF-A0A846NI88-F1
#
_entry.id   AF-A0A846NI88-F1
#
_cell.length_a   1.000
_cell.length_b   1.000
_cell.length_c   1.000
_cell.angle_alpha   90.00
_cell.angle_beta   90.00
_cell.angle_gamma   90.00
#
_symmetry.space_group_name_H-M   'P 1'
#
loop_
_entity.id
_entity.type
_entity.pdbx_description
1 polymer ?
#
loop_
_entity_poly.entity_id
_entity_poly.type
_entity_poly.pdbx_seq_one_letter_code
_entity_poly.pdbx_strand_id
1 'polypeptide(L)' 'DRFGRLLRYLWVDGKLINLEIVRLGYAYNFTYPPDVKYSSYIIAAQKEAQKNHRGLW' A
#
# COMPACT_ATOMS: atom_id res chain seq x y z
N ASP A 1 -5.32 -8.18 14.27
CA ASP A 1 -6.66 -8.16 13.66
C ASP A 1 -7.52 -9.20 14.38
N ARG A 2 -8.73 -9.50 13.90
CA ARG A 2 -9.62 -10.52 14.48
C ARG A 2 -9.05 -11.95 14.48
N PHE A 3 -7.90 -12.18 13.84
CA PHE A 3 -7.22 -13.48 13.73
C PHE A 3 -5.86 -13.49 14.45
N GLY A 4 -5.55 -12.48 15.28
CA GLY A 4 -4.29 -12.40 16.02
C GLY A 4 -3.08 -11.92 15.21
N ARG A 5 -3.25 -11.50 13.95
CA ARG A 5 -2.15 -10.97 13.13
C ARG A 5 -1.86 -9.51 13.48
N LEU A 6 -0.59 -9.12 13.42
CA LEU A 6 -0.19 -7.72 13.56
C LEU A 6 -0.27 -7.04 12.18
N LEU A 7 -1.15 -6.05 12.05
CA LEU A 7 -1.21 -5.21 10.86
C LEU A 7 -0.21 -4.06 11.03
N ARG A 8 0.82 -4.02 10.18
CA ARG A 8 1.91 -3.04 10.29
C ARG A 8 2.39 -2.59 8.92
N TYR A 9 3.01 -1.41 8.90
CA TYR A 9 3.78 -0.92 7.76
C TYR A 9 5.19 -1.49 7.82
N LEU A 10 5.69 -2.00 6.70
CA LEU A 10 7.04 -2.51 6.58
C LEU A 10 7.95 -1.46 5.92
N TRP A 11 9.09 -1.22 6.57
CA TRP A 11 10.14 -0.36 6.07
C TRP A 11 11.40 -1.18 5.84
N VAL A 12 11.96 -1.11 4.64
CA VAL A 12 13.22 -1.77 4.28
C VAL A 12 14.05 -0.77 3.49
N ASP A 13 15.30 -0.55 3.90
CA ASP A 13 16.22 0.40 3.27
C ASP A 13 15.60 1.80 3.05
N GLY A 14 14.85 2.28 4.05
CA GLY A 14 14.17 3.57 4.00
C GLY A 14 12.94 3.65 3.09
N LYS A 15 12.51 2.52 2.48
CA LYS A 15 11.34 2.44 1.63
C LYS A 15 10.15 1.83 2.37
N LEU A 16 8.99 2.48 2.24
CA LEU A 16 7.72 1.94 2.71
C LEU A 16 7.23 0.87 1.73
N ILE A 17 7.39 -0.40 2.07
CA ILE A 17 7.09 -1.52 1.18
C ILE A 17 5.61 -1.57 0.79
N ASN A 18 4.70 -1.29 1.73
CA ASN A 18 3.25 -1.24 1.44
C ASN A 18 2.92 -0.23 0.33
N LEU A 19 3.64 0.89 0.27
CA LEU A 19 3.48 1.89 -0.77
C LEU A 19 4.06 1.39 -2.09
N GLU A 20 5.28 0.85 -2.07
CA GLU A 20 5.98 0.39 -3.27
C GLU A 20 5.23 -0.72 -4.00
N ILE A 21 4.71 -1.73 -3.28
CA ILE A 21 3.96 -2.82 -3.93
C ILE A 21 2.69 -2.31 -4.60
N VAL A 22 2.04 -1.29 -4.06
CA VAL A 22 0.86 -0.67 -4.67
C VAL A 22 1.27 0.20 -5.87
N ARG A 23 2.36 0.97 -5.76
CA ARG A 23 2.90 1.82 -6.83
C ARG A 23 3.37 1.02 -8.05
N LEU A 24 3.86 -0.19 -7.83
CA LEU A 24 4.24 -1.15 -8.87
C LEU A 24 3.05 -1.95 -9.40
N GLY A 25 1.85 -1.77 -8.83
CA GLY A 25 0.62 -2.43 -9.27
C GLY A 25 0.51 -3.89 -8.83
N TYR A 26 1.25 -4.33 -7.81
CA TYR A 26 1.16 -5.69 -7.26
C TYR A 26 0.09 -5.86 -6.19
N ALA A 27 -0.48 -4.76 -5.70
CA ALA A 27 -1.53 -4.79 -4.69
C ALA A 27 -2.52 -3.62 -4.87
N TYR A 28 -3.73 -3.82 -4.38
CA TYR A 28 -4.73 -2.75 -4.23
C TYR A 28 -4.52 -2.01 -2.90
N ASN A 29 -4.89 -0.73 -2.86
CA ASN A 29 -4.99 0.02 -1.62
C ASN A 29 -6.10 -0.55 -0.74
N PHE A 30 -5.84 -0.67 0.56
CA PHE A 30 -6.84 -1.03 1.55
C PHE A 30 -6.57 -0.26 2.84
N THR A 31 -7.56 0.49 3.31
CA THR A 31 -7.44 1.32 4.51
C THR A 31 -8.22 0.66 5.65
N TYR A 32 -7.53 0.30 6.73
CA TYR A 32 -8.12 -0.34 7.91
C TYR A 32 -7.78 0.46 9.18
N PRO A 33 -8.76 1.06 9.87
CA PRO A 33 -8.52 1.78 11.12
C PRO A 33 -7.93 0.87 12.22
N PRO A 34 -7.13 1.42 13.15
CA PRO A 34 -6.74 2.82 13.27
C PRO A 34 -5.50 3.21 12.44
N ASP A 35 -4.83 2.26 11.78
CA ASP A 35 -3.53 2.44 11.13
C ASP A 35 -3.63 3.14 9.77
N VAL A 36 -4.05 4.41 9.74
CA VAL A 36 -4.35 5.16 8.50
C VAL A 36 -3.28 6.18 8.10
N LYS A 37 -2.14 6.22 8.79
CA LYS A 37 -1.06 7.22 8.64
C LYS A 37 -0.61 7.43 7.19
N TYR A 38 -0.52 6.37 6.39
CA TYR A 38 -0.02 6.44 5.00
C TYR A 38 -1.11 6.23 3.94
N SER A 39 -2.39 6.22 4.34
CA SER A 39 -3.51 5.90 3.45
C SER A 39 -3.56 6.81 2.21
N SER A 40 -3.37 8.12 2.38
CA SER A 40 -3.36 9.09 1.27
C SER A 40 -2.25 8.81 0.25
N TYR A 41 -1.04 8.51 0.70
CA TYR A 41 0.10 8.16 -0.17
C TYR A 41 -0.16 6.86 -0.93
N ILE A 42 -0.72 5.85 -0.27
CA ILE A 42 -1.02 4.54 -0.88
C ILE A 42 -2.15 4.68 -1.92
N ILE A 43 -3.17 5.50 -1.66
CA ILE A 43 -4.23 5.80 -2.64
C ILE A 43 -3.65 6.48 -3.88
N ALA A 44 -2.74 7.45 -3.69
CA ALA A 44 -2.07 8.12 -4.80
C ALA A 44 -1.20 7.15 -5.61
N ALA A 45 -0.48 6.25 -4.95
CA ALA A 45 0.33 5.22 -5.60
C ALA A 45 -0.50 4.27 -6.47
N GLN A 46 -1.70 3.87 -6.03
CA GLN A 46 -2.57 3.05 -6.88
C GLN A 46 -3.02 3.81 -8.12
N LYS A 47 -3.41 5.09 -7.98
CA LYS A 47 -3.80 5.93 -9.13
C LYS A 47 -2.65 6.07 -10.13
N GLU A 48 -1.41 6.20 -9.63
CA GLU A 48 -0.21 6.19 -10.47
C GLU A 48 -0.05 4.85 -11.19
N ALA A 49 -0.19 3.72 -10.50
CA ALA A 49 -0.08 2.39 -11.10
C ALA A 49 -1.14 2.17 -12.19
N GLN A 50 -2.39 2.59 -11.95
CA GLN A 50 -3.49 2.52 -12.92
C GLN A 50 -3.23 3.36 -14.16
N LYS A 51 -2.79 4.62 -13.98
CA LYS A 51 -2.48 5.52 -15.11
C LYS A 51 -1.37 4.98 -16.01
N ASN A 52 -0.44 4.23 -15.43
CA ASN A 52 0.73 3.71 -16.14
C ASN A 52 0.61 2.24 -16.53
N HIS A 53 -0.56 1.60 -16.38
CA HIS A 53 -0.79 0.18 -16.69
C HIS A 53 0.27 -0.75 -16.09
N ARG A 54 0.54 -0.57 -14.79
CA ARG A 54 1.54 -1.36 -14.07
C ARG A 54 0.89 -2.56 -13.38
N GLY A 55 1.54 -3.71 -13.47
CA GLY A 55 1.18 -4.90 -12.71
C GLY A 55 -0.23 -5.40 -13.04
N LEU A 56 -1.13 -5.31 -12.07
CA LEU A 56 -2.53 -5.72 -12.17
C LEU A 56 -3.43 -4.77 -13.00
N TRP A 57 -2.90 -3.63 -13.47
CA TRP A 57 -3.65 -2.53 -14.13
C TRP A 57 -3.26 -2.30 -15.58
#